data_AF-A0A916BA18-F1
#
_entry.id   AF-A0A916BA18-F1
#
_cell.length_a   1.000
_cell.length_b   1.000
_cell.length_c   1.000
_cell.angle_alpha   90.00
_cell.angle_beta   90.00
_cell.angle_gamma   90.00
#
_symmetry.space_group_name_H-M   'P 1'
#
loop_
_entity.id
_entity.type
_entity.pdbx_description
1 polymer ?
#
loop_
_entity_poly.entity_id
_entity_poly.type
_entity_poly.pdbx_seq_one_letter_code
_entity_poly.pdbx_strand_id
1 'polypeptide(L)'
;MPTLTASSIGSMAGIGPGPTTSLHGGYRMLALESLPRLSVDDYLAFEQTSEIRHELVDGYLYAMTGASDRYEEIAANLLAALHAHLQGSGCRVYGSNLKIRVGNDFGSE
;
A
#
# COMPACT_ATOMS: atom_id res chain seq x y z
N MET A 1 -48.63 -0.78 -18.13
CA MET A 1 -47.46 -0.77 -19.03
C MET A 1 -47.78 0.09 -20.24
N PRO A 2 -47.24 1.31 -20.34
CA PRO A 2 -47.23 2.07 -21.58
C PRO A 2 -45.87 1.93 -22.28
N THR A 3 -45.92 1.59 -23.56
CA THR A 3 -44.81 1.55 -24.51
C THR A 3 -44.43 2.98 -24.90
N LEU A 4 -43.17 3.38 -24.74
CA LEU A 4 -42.64 4.63 -25.28
C LEU A 4 -41.58 4.33 -26.33
N THR A 5 -41.76 4.97 -27.48
CA THR A 5 -40.99 4.87 -28.70
C THR A 5 -39.69 5.67 -28.61
N ALA A 6 -38.64 5.16 -29.24
CA ALA A 6 -37.36 5.84 -29.39
C ALA A 6 -37.43 6.90 -30.51
N SER A 7 -36.87 8.09 -30.27
CA SER A 7 -36.47 9.02 -31.33
C SER A 7 -35.33 9.95 -30.90
N SER A 8 -34.44 10.13 -31.88
CA SER A 8 -33.32 11.07 -32.05
C SER A 8 -32.06 10.92 -31.18
N ILE A 9 -31.08 10.20 -31.73
CA ILE A 9 -29.66 10.49 -31.55
C ILE A 9 -29.20 11.40 -32.68
N GLY A 10 -28.61 12.53 -32.31
CA GLY A 10 -28.01 13.52 -33.20
C GLY A 10 -26.63 13.09 -33.72
N SER A 11 -26.35 13.59 -34.93
CA SER A 11 -25.14 13.51 -35.75
C SER A 11 -23.80 13.69 -35.00
N MET A 12 -22.78 12.93 -35.42
CA MET A 12 -21.39 13.43 -35.55
C MET A 12 -20.61 12.50 -36.49
N ALA A 13 -20.17 13.06 -37.61
CA ALA A 13 -19.30 12.44 -38.58
C ALA A 13 -17.82 12.60 -38.17
N GLY A 14 -17.03 11.54 -38.36
CA GLY A 14 -15.63 11.65 -38.77
C GLY A 14 -14.57 11.40 -37.71
N ILE A 15 -14.04 10.16 -37.66
CA ILE A 15 -12.62 9.89 -37.35
C ILE A 15 -12.20 8.67 -38.21
N GLY A 16 -11.23 8.87 -39.11
CA GLY A 16 -10.68 7.82 -39.97
C GLY A 16 -9.76 6.83 -39.21
N PRO A 17 -9.32 5.73 -39.86
CA PRO A 17 -8.47 4.74 -39.22
C PRO A 17 -7.05 5.28 -39.05
N GLY A 18 -6.61 5.46 -37.80
CA GLY A 18 -5.20 5.69 -37.46
C GLY A 18 -4.36 4.42 -37.63
N PRO A 19 -3.03 4.53 -37.79
CA PRO A 19 -2.17 3.40 -38.14
C PRO A 19 -2.06 2.39 -36.99
N THR A 20 -2.25 1.11 -37.35
CA THR A 20 -2.07 -0.07 -36.50
C THR A 20 -0.62 -0.18 -36.05
N THR A 21 -0.27 0.38 -34.89
CA THR A 21 1.04 0.19 -34.28
C THR A 21 0.97 -1.00 -33.33
N SER A 22 1.69 -2.05 -33.73
CA SER A 22 1.92 -3.30 -32.99
C SER A 22 2.32 -3.06 -31.53
N LEU A 23 1.51 -3.58 -30.59
CA LEU A 23 1.83 -3.63 -29.17
C LEU A 23 2.92 -4.68 -28.91
N HIS A 24 4.18 -4.25 -28.89
CA HIS A 24 5.22 -4.99 -28.15
C HIS A 24 5.05 -4.65 -26.67
N GLY A 25 4.53 -5.61 -25.89
CA GLY A 25 4.33 -5.48 -24.46
C GLY A 25 5.64 -5.19 -23.73
N GLY A 26 5.86 -3.91 -23.41
CA GLY A 26 6.94 -3.46 -22.54
C GLY A 26 6.36 -3.08 -21.18
N TYR A 27 6.72 -3.81 -20.12
CA TYR A 27 6.51 -3.33 -18.76
C TYR A 27 7.35 -2.06 -18.58
N ARG A 28 6.68 -0.91 -18.42
CA ARG A 28 7.33 0.36 -18.10
C ARG A 28 7.80 0.27 -16.66
N MET A 29 9.09 0.04 -16.47
CA MET A 29 9.74 0.17 -15.16
C MET A 29 9.59 1.64 -14.73
N LEU A 30 8.67 1.93 -13.82
CA LEU A 30 8.56 3.25 -13.23
C LEU A 30 9.80 3.48 -12.37
N ALA A 31 10.53 4.58 -12.61
CA ALA A 31 11.61 4.99 -11.73
C ALA A 31 11.01 5.25 -10.34
N LEU A 32 11.61 4.72 -9.28
CA LEU A 32 11.12 4.86 -7.89
C LEU A 32 10.85 6.33 -7.51
N GLU A 33 11.65 7.26 -8.03
CA GLU A 33 11.50 8.71 -7.83
C GLU A 33 10.22 9.31 -8.43
N SER A 34 9.54 8.59 -9.32
CA SER A 34 8.27 9.00 -9.95
C SER A 34 7.03 8.45 -9.27
N LEU A 35 7.19 7.61 -8.23
CA LEU A 35 6.05 7.15 -7.43
C LEU A 35 5.57 8.29 -6.52
N PRO A 36 4.25 8.52 -6.45
CA PRO A 36 3.71 9.53 -5.54
C PRO A 36 4.06 9.17 -4.10
N ARG A 37 4.55 10.16 -3.34
CA ARG A 37 4.76 10.03 -1.90
C ARG A 37 3.39 9.99 -1.21
N LEU A 38 3.22 9.11 -0.22
CA LEU A 38 2.00 8.98 0.57
C LEU A 38 2.10 9.80 1.85
N SER A 39 1.02 10.49 2.18
CA SER A 39 0.82 11.04 3.52
C SER A 39 0.63 9.91 4.55
N VAL A 40 0.82 10.24 5.83
CA VAL A 40 0.58 9.28 6.92
C VAL A 40 -0.89 8.84 6.96
N ASP A 41 -1.82 9.77 6.73
CA ASP A 41 -3.26 9.48 6.80
C ASP A 41 -3.70 8.58 5.63
N ASP A 42 -3.21 8.86 4.41
CA ASP A 42 -3.48 8.01 3.24
C ASP A 42 -2.91 6.60 3.43
N TYR A 43 -1.69 6.51 3.97
CA TYR A 43 -1.07 5.23 4.31
C TYR A 43 -1.90 4.45 5.36
N LEU A 44 -2.36 5.10 6.42
CA LEU A 44 -3.15 4.43 7.45
C LEU A 44 -4.52 3.98 6.93
N ALA A 45 -5.15 4.78 6.07
CA ALA A 45 -6.41 4.41 5.42
C ALA A 45 -6.22 3.21 4.47
N PHE A 46 -5.15 3.23 3.68
CA PHE A 46 -4.78 2.13 2.79
C PHE A 46 -4.52 0.84 3.60
N GLU A 47 -3.69 0.92 4.64
CA GLU A 47 -3.27 -0.26 5.40
C GLU A 47 -4.45 -0.98 6.06
N GLN A 48 -5.49 -0.25 6.51
CA GLN A 48 -6.68 -0.87 7.12
C GLN A 48 -7.37 -1.89 6.22
N THR A 49 -7.22 -1.76 4.91
CA THR A 49 -7.83 -2.64 3.89
C THR A 49 -6.83 -3.55 3.20
N SER A 50 -5.54 -3.45 3.55
CA SER A 50 -4.46 -4.17 2.89
C SER A 50 -4.35 -5.61 3.38
N GLU A 51 -4.15 -6.55 2.46
CA GLU A 51 -3.92 -7.96 2.79
C GLU A 51 -2.49 -8.23 3.28
N ILE A 52 -1.54 -7.36 2.90
CA ILE A 52 -0.14 -7.46 3.30
C ILE A 52 0.26 -6.22 4.09
N ARG A 53 1.20 -6.39 5.02
CA ARG A 53 1.68 -5.30 5.86
C ARG A 53 2.69 -4.45 5.12
N HIS A 54 2.63 -3.13 5.33
CA HIS A 54 3.59 -2.19 4.79
C HIS A 54 4.24 -1.32 5.85
N GLU A 55 5.41 -0.77 5.52
CA GLU A 55 6.07 0.31 6.24
C GLU A 55 6.09 1.57 5.35
N LEU A 56 5.89 2.73 5.96
CA LEU A 56 6.02 4.03 5.29
C LEU A 56 7.37 4.64 5.70
N VAL A 57 8.26 4.87 4.73
CA VAL A 57 9.60 5.43 4.94
C VAL A 57 9.81 6.60 3.97
N ASP A 58 9.99 7.80 4.49
CA ASP A 58 10.14 9.06 3.73
C ASP A 58 9.01 9.32 2.71
N GLY A 59 7.80 8.82 3.02
CA GLY A 59 6.63 8.91 2.14
C GLY A 59 6.55 7.79 1.09
N TYR A 60 7.48 6.85 1.09
CA TYR A 60 7.45 5.67 0.21
C TYR A 60 6.93 4.45 0.95
N LEU A 61 6.08 3.67 0.28
CA LEU A 61 5.46 2.47 0.84
C LEU A 61 6.29 1.22 0.51
N TYR A 62 6.66 0.46 1.53
CA TYR A 62 7.44 -0.77 1.40
C TYR A 62 6.63 -1.95 1.91
N ALA A 63 6.41 -2.96 1.06
CA ALA A 63 5.78 -4.20 1.48
C ALA A 63 6.72 -5.00 2.38
N MET A 64 6.23 -5.42 3.54
CA MET A 64 6.97 -6.32 4.39
C MET A 64 6.87 -7.75 3.85
N THR A 65 7.98 -8.47 3.90
CA THR A 65 7.98 -9.90 3.60
C THR A 65 7.19 -10.64 4.67
N GLY A 66 6.45 -11.68 4.26
CA GLY A 66 5.81 -12.58 5.21
C GLY A 66 6.83 -13.23 6.16
N ALA A 67 6.33 -13.68 7.30
CA ALA A 67 7.12 -14.42 8.26
C ALA A 67 7.14 -15.92 7.94
N SER A 68 8.31 -16.55 8.09
CA SER A 68 8.39 -18.02 8.14
C SER A 68 8.16 -18.51 9.58
N ASP A 69 7.79 -19.77 9.75
CA ASP A 69 7.62 -20.39 11.08
C ASP A 69 8.87 -20.21 11.95
N ARG A 70 10.06 -20.34 11.35
CA ARG A 70 11.35 -20.12 12.04
C ARG A 70 11.52 -18.67 12.49
N TYR A 71 11.09 -17.70 11.67
CA TYR A 71 11.11 -16.30 12.06
C TYR A 71 10.18 -16.06 13.25
N GLU A 72 8.97 -16.61 13.22
CA GLU A 72 7.99 -16.47 14.31
C GLU A 72 8.48 -17.12 15.60
N GLU A 73 9.10 -18.29 15.54
CA GLU A 73 9.66 -18.96 16.73
C GLU A 73 10.77 -18.11 17.38
N ILE A 74 11.69 -17.56 16.58
CA ILE A 74 12.77 -16.71 17.08
C ILE A 74 12.18 -15.42 17.70
N ALA A 75 11.23 -14.79 17.02
CA ALA A 75 10.58 -13.57 17.50
C ALA A 75 9.82 -13.82 18.81
N ALA A 76 9.09 -14.93 18.93
CA ALA A 76 8.34 -15.30 20.11
C ALA A 76 9.26 -15.57 21.32
N ASN A 77 10.35 -16.31 21.12
CA ASN A 77 11.33 -16.58 22.17
C ASN A 77 11.99 -15.30 22.69
N LEU A 78 12.35 -14.38 21.77
CA LEU A 78 12.91 -13.08 22.14
C LEU A 78 11.90 -12.22 22.90
N LEU A 79 10.64 -12.18 22.43
CA LEU A 79 9.57 -11.42 23.07
C LEU A 79 9.33 -11.92 24.50
N ALA A 80 9.28 -13.23 24.70
CA ALA A 80 9.11 -13.84 26.02
C ALA A 80 10.27 -13.51 26.97
N ALA A 81 11.51 -13.62 26.49
CA ALA A 81 12.70 -13.29 27.28
C ALA A 81 12.74 -11.82 27.70
N LEU A 82 12.46 -10.90 26.77
CA LEU A 82 12.39 -9.46 27.05
C LEU A 82 11.26 -9.12 28.02
N HIS A 83 10.08 -9.72 27.83
CA HIS A 83 8.93 -9.49 28.70
C HIS A 83 9.23 -9.93 30.14
N ALA A 84 9.84 -11.11 30.33
CA ALA A 84 10.25 -11.59 31.64
C ALA A 84 11.31 -10.68 32.28
N HIS A 85 12.31 -10.24 31.52
CA HIS A 85 13.37 -9.37 32.01
C HIS A 85 12.88 -7.98 32.46
N LEU A 86 11.89 -7.43 31.75
CA LEU A 86 11.40 -6.07 31.98
C LEU A 86 10.18 -6.00 32.91
N GLN A 87 9.73 -7.12 33.47
CA GLN A 87 8.62 -7.11 34.44
C GLN A 87 8.92 -6.21 35.64
N GLY A 88 7.98 -5.33 35.98
CA GLY A 88 8.11 -4.39 37.09
C GLY A 88 8.97 -3.14 36.81
N SER A 89 9.64 -3.05 35.65
CA SER A 89 10.50 -1.92 35.29
C SER A 89 9.76 -0.64 34.85
N GLY A 90 8.43 -0.72 34.65
CA GLY A 90 7.65 0.34 34.01
C GLY A 90 7.71 0.34 32.48
N CYS A 91 8.55 -0.49 31.87
CA CYS A 91 8.60 -0.69 30.43
C CYS A 91 7.50 -1.65 29.94
N ARG A 92 7.06 -1.48 28.68
CA ARG A 92 6.15 -2.40 27.98
C ARG A 92 6.85 -2.97 26.75
N VAL A 93 6.65 -4.25 26.50
CA VAL A 93 7.25 -4.95 25.35
C VAL A 93 6.17 -5.25 24.33
N TYR A 94 6.43 -4.94 23.06
CA TYR A 94 5.55 -5.19 21.93
C TYR A 94 6.29 -5.98 20.86
N GLY A 95 5.57 -6.82 20.10
CA GLY A 95 6.10 -7.49 18.92
C GLY A 95 6.13 -6.58 17.69
N SER A 96 6.64 -7.11 16.57
CA SER A 96 6.85 -6.34 15.31
C SER A 96 5.57 -5.88 14.58
N ASN A 97 4.39 -6.21 15.10
CA ASN A 97 3.11 -5.94 14.45
C ASN A 97 2.53 -4.56 14.79
N LEU A 98 3.09 -3.88 15.80
CA LEU A 98 2.65 -2.54 16.18
C LEU A 98 3.26 -1.50 15.23
N LYS A 99 2.42 -0.62 14.66
CA LYS A 99 2.91 0.55 13.93
C LYS A 99 3.38 1.63 14.91
N ILE A 100 4.59 2.11 14.69
CA ILE A 100 5.19 3.20 15.48
C ILE A 100 5.57 4.30 14.50
N ARG A 101 5.15 5.54 14.79
CA ARG A 101 5.59 6.71 14.06
C ARG A 101 6.88 7.24 14.69
N VAL A 102 7.93 7.32 13.89
CA VAL A 102 9.21 7.92 14.29
C VAL A 102 9.46 9.12 13.39
N GLY A 103 9.60 10.31 13.98
CA GLY A 103 9.79 11.55 13.23
C GLY A 103 8.54 12.08 12.52
N ASN A 104 8.73 13.13 11.72
CA ASN A 104 7.67 13.85 10.99
C ASN A 104 7.95 13.97 9.49
N ASP A 105 8.96 13.28 8.97
CA ASP A 105 9.56 13.58 7.65
C ASP A 105 8.85 12.89 6.47
N PHE A 106 7.56 12.55 6.63
CA PHE A 106 6.82 11.74 5.66
C PHE A 106 6.27 12.51 4.45
N GLY A 107 6.14 13.85 4.53
CA GLY A 107 5.52 14.69 3.48
C GLY A 107 4.03 14.35 3.26
N SER A 108 3.10 15.25 2.98
CA SER A 108 3.08 16.66 2.66
C SER A 108 2.04 17.35 3.58
N GLU A 109 2.31 18.59 3.99
CA GLU A 109 1.22 19.54 4.30
C GLU A 109 0.37 19.82 3.06
#